data_AF-A0A932DJJ6-F1
#
_entry.id   AF-A0A932DJJ6-F1
#
_cell.length_a   1.000
_cell.length_b   1.000
_cell.length_c   1.000
_cell.angle_alpha   90.00
_cell.angle_beta   90.00
_cell.angle_gamma   90.00
#
_symmetry.space_group_name_H-M   'P 1'
#
loop_
_entity.id
_entity.type
_entity.pdbx_description
1 polymer ?
#
loop_
_entity_poly.entity_id
_entity_poly.type
_entity_poly.pdbx_seq_one_letter_code
_entity_poly.pdbx_strand_id
1 'polypeptide(L)'
;MPDLPKKKVGIVACSGEEMAEGTITRLAALKVLEHLRPANTVTICLPLFLAGGEGDRAFARFYPTIAIDGCDKRCAARATEMYSGKPAAGIVVTDLIAERGLGKVEGRRRLNDAGLRAVEAAADRVAELVDESLDERAGRWSRSTGTFVEEAPRPETREPVEAACSCGAGIPVSKLAIDGQTVALIALPRIFEQFRNSGKTPAGDTARELLETVKVYNPALAGDEEAYAMALLREYAAFCETQKAKA
;
A
#
# COMPACT_ATOMS: atom_id res chain seq x y z
N MET A 1 2.69 0.58 28.22
CA MET A 1 1.85 0.09 27.13
C MET A 1 2.72 0.02 25.89
N PRO A 2 2.83 -1.12 25.18
CA PRO A 2 3.53 -1.13 23.90
C PRO A 2 2.74 -0.27 22.91
N ASP A 3 3.42 0.68 22.26
CA ASP A 3 2.85 1.49 21.18
C ASP A 3 2.39 0.56 20.05
N LEU A 4 1.12 0.66 19.65
CA LEU A 4 0.59 -0.04 18.48
C LEU A 4 1.22 0.54 17.20
N PRO A 5 1.48 -0.27 16.16
CA PRO A 5 2.04 0.23 14.91
C PRO A 5 1.09 1.24 14.28
N LYS A 6 1.54 2.49 14.18
CA LYS A 6 0.77 3.61 13.61
C LYS A 6 0.47 3.32 12.14
N LYS A 7 -0.77 3.55 11.71
CA LYS A 7 -1.13 3.52 10.27
C LYS A 7 -0.19 4.49 9.52
N LYS A 8 0.43 4.01 8.46
CA LYS A 8 1.28 4.81 7.56
C LYS A 8 0.59 5.00 6.22
N VAL A 9 0.90 6.10 5.54
CA VAL A 9 0.49 6.41 4.16
C VAL A 9 1.70 6.32 3.25
N GLY A 10 1.58 5.60 2.14
CA GLY A 10 2.60 5.52 1.12
C GLY A 10 2.54 6.73 0.19
N ILE A 11 3.69 7.25 -0.20
CA ILE A 11 3.80 8.30 -1.21
C ILE A 11 4.64 7.76 -2.36
N VAL A 12 4.06 7.70 -3.55
CA VAL A 12 4.76 7.29 -4.77
C VAL A 12 4.83 8.46 -5.74
N ALA A 13 6.04 8.94 -5.98
CA ALA A 13 6.28 10.01 -6.95
C ALA A 13 6.68 9.43 -8.30
N CYS A 14 6.21 10.05 -9.40
CA CYS A 14 6.71 9.74 -10.72
C CYS A 14 8.18 10.15 -10.84
N SER A 15 8.98 9.41 -11.61
CA SER A 15 10.40 9.74 -11.81
C SER A 15 10.56 11.06 -12.56
N GLY A 16 9.83 11.22 -13.68
CA GLY A 16 9.74 12.45 -14.48
C GLY A 16 11.09 13.15 -14.76
N GLU A 17 12.17 12.38 -14.91
CA GLU A 17 13.56 12.89 -14.95
C GLU A 17 13.82 13.89 -16.09
N GLU A 18 12.99 13.85 -17.14
CA GLU A 18 13.13 14.68 -18.34
C GLU A 18 12.40 16.04 -18.24
N MET A 19 11.70 16.33 -17.14
CA MET A 19 10.86 17.53 -17.01
C MET A 19 10.92 18.15 -15.61
N ALA A 20 10.59 19.44 -15.52
CA ALA A 20 10.63 20.17 -14.25
C ALA A 20 9.58 19.64 -13.26
N GLU A 21 8.41 19.25 -13.76
CA GLU A 21 7.29 18.70 -13.00
C GLU A 21 7.65 17.37 -12.33
N GLY A 22 8.50 16.55 -12.94
CA GLY A 22 9.04 15.34 -12.31
C GLY A 22 10.02 15.62 -11.18
N THR A 23 10.73 16.74 -11.24
CA THR A 23 11.52 17.20 -10.09
C THR A 23 10.63 17.74 -8.99
N ILE A 24 9.55 18.43 -9.36
CA ILE A 24 8.54 18.90 -8.41
C ILE A 24 7.90 17.71 -7.67
N THR A 25 7.52 16.62 -8.35
CA THR A 25 6.94 15.44 -7.69
C THR A 25 7.89 14.85 -6.63
N ARG A 26 9.16 14.67 -6.98
CA ARG A 26 10.17 14.07 -6.10
C ARG A 26 10.50 14.96 -4.90
N LEU A 27 10.66 16.27 -5.12
CA LEU A 27 10.92 17.21 -4.03
C LEU A 27 9.71 17.40 -3.12
N ALA A 28 8.49 17.40 -3.68
CA ALA A 28 7.27 17.44 -2.88
C ALA A 28 7.13 16.19 -1.99
N ALA A 29 7.36 15.00 -2.56
CA ALA A 29 7.39 13.76 -1.80
C ALA A 29 8.43 13.82 -0.67
N LEU A 30 9.66 14.23 -0.98
CA LEU A 30 10.73 14.35 0.01
C LEU A 30 10.37 15.31 1.14
N LYS A 31 9.82 16.49 0.82
CA LYS A 31 9.39 17.48 1.81
C LYS A 31 8.30 16.93 2.74
N VAL A 32 7.32 16.20 2.19
CA VAL A 32 6.29 15.57 3.01
C VAL A 32 6.90 14.52 3.94
N LEU A 33 7.83 13.71 3.42
CA LEU A 33 8.52 12.68 4.19
C LEU A 33 9.40 13.24 5.31
N GLU A 34 10.14 14.31 5.05
CA GLU A 34 11.15 14.80 5.99
C GLU A 34 10.64 15.89 6.94
N HIS A 35 9.66 16.68 6.50
CA HIS A 35 9.27 17.90 7.20
C HIS A 35 7.80 17.95 7.60
N LEU A 36 6.87 17.52 6.73
CA LEU A 36 5.44 17.71 7.01
C LEU A 36 4.85 16.55 7.81
N ARG A 37 5.08 15.30 7.41
CA ARG A 37 4.44 14.11 7.99
C ARG A 37 5.41 12.94 8.25
N PRO A 38 6.63 13.15 8.80
CA PRO A 38 7.66 12.12 8.94
C PRO A 38 7.23 10.89 9.75
N ALA A 39 6.40 11.11 10.77
CA ALA A 39 5.89 10.03 11.61
C ALA A 39 4.76 9.22 10.95
N ASN A 40 4.21 9.68 9.83
CA ASN A 40 2.97 9.17 9.25
C ASN A 40 3.12 8.68 7.79
N THR A 41 4.21 9.03 7.12
CA THR A 41 4.42 8.69 5.71
C THR A 41 5.60 7.75 5.51
N VAL A 42 5.60 7.08 4.36
CA VAL A 42 6.71 6.32 3.80
C VAL A 42 6.78 6.60 2.30
N THR A 43 7.96 6.51 1.71
CA THR A 43 8.13 6.68 0.26
C THR A 43 8.14 5.32 -0.43
N ILE A 44 7.60 5.29 -1.64
CA ILE A 44 7.66 4.16 -2.56
C ILE A 44 8.52 4.58 -3.75
N CYS A 45 9.57 3.82 -4.01
CA CYS A 45 10.46 4.09 -5.12
C CYS A 45 9.84 3.56 -6.40
N LEU A 46 9.25 4.43 -7.23
CA LEU A 46 8.57 4.00 -8.46
C LEU A 46 9.46 3.12 -9.38
N PRO A 47 10.76 3.44 -9.64
CA PRO A 47 11.62 2.55 -10.41
C PRO A 47 11.73 1.13 -9.83
N LEU A 48 11.92 1.00 -8.52
CA LEU A 48 12.00 -0.30 -7.84
C LEU A 48 10.66 -1.02 -7.87
N PHE A 49 9.58 -0.29 -7.65
CA PHE A 49 8.20 -0.78 -7.72
C PHE A 49 7.88 -1.36 -9.11
N LEU A 50 8.29 -0.70 -10.18
CA LEU A 50 8.17 -1.19 -11.55
C LEU A 50 9.04 -2.42 -11.79
N ALA A 51 10.26 -2.46 -11.24
CA ALA A 51 11.21 -3.55 -11.40
C ALA A 51 10.88 -4.83 -10.61
N GLY A 52 9.77 -4.88 -9.87
CA GLY A 52 9.41 -6.06 -9.07
C GLY A 52 9.75 -5.95 -7.58
N GLY A 53 9.93 -4.74 -7.06
CA GLY A 53 10.15 -4.50 -5.62
C GLY A 53 8.93 -4.91 -4.79
N GLU A 54 8.87 -6.18 -4.39
CA GLU A 54 7.70 -6.75 -3.71
C GLU A 54 7.45 -6.14 -2.33
N GLY A 55 8.47 -5.60 -1.65
CA GLY A 55 8.28 -4.84 -0.40
C GLY A 55 7.39 -3.62 -0.59
N ASP A 56 7.66 -2.80 -1.61
CA ASP A 56 6.90 -1.59 -1.91
C ASP A 56 5.51 -1.92 -2.47
N ARG A 57 5.42 -2.96 -3.32
CA ARG A 57 4.14 -3.47 -3.83
C ARG A 57 3.26 -4.01 -2.72
N ALA A 58 3.82 -4.82 -1.82
CA ALA A 58 3.12 -5.28 -0.63
C ALA A 58 2.61 -4.08 0.18
N PHE A 59 3.47 -3.11 0.46
CA PHE A 59 3.04 -1.90 1.19
C PHE A 59 1.85 -1.22 0.49
N ALA A 60 1.94 -0.94 -0.81
CA ALA A 60 0.86 -0.29 -1.56
C ALA A 60 -0.42 -1.13 -1.65
N ARG A 61 -0.29 -2.47 -1.64
CA ARG A 61 -1.45 -3.35 -1.51
C ARG A 61 -2.09 -3.22 -0.15
N PHE A 62 -1.32 -2.99 0.92
CA PHE A 62 -1.83 -3.08 2.28
C PHE A 62 -2.28 -1.76 2.91
N TYR A 63 -1.66 -0.65 2.50
CA TYR A 63 -1.81 0.67 3.10
C TYR A 63 -2.23 1.72 2.06
N PRO A 64 -2.96 2.77 2.47
CA PRO A 64 -3.33 3.86 1.58
C PRO A 64 -2.07 4.46 0.95
N THR A 65 -2.12 4.65 -0.37
CA THR A 65 -1.00 5.17 -1.14
C THR A 65 -1.45 6.35 -1.97
N ILE A 66 -0.73 7.46 -1.88
CA ILE A 66 -0.95 8.68 -2.64
C ILE A 66 0.04 8.74 -3.79
N ALA A 67 -0.47 8.90 -5.01
CA ALA A 67 0.35 9.05 -6.20
C ALA A 67 0.60 10.54 -6.53
N ILE A 68 1.84 10.89 -6.83
CA ILE A 68 2.23 12.23 -7.26
C ILE A 68 2.78 12.12 -8.67
N ASP A 69 2.03 12.60 -9.65
CA ASP A 69 2.37 12.51 -11.06
C ASP A 69 2.73 13.86 -11.66
N GLY A 70 3.81 13.91 -12.43
CA GLY A 70 4.29 15.14 -13.06
C GLY A 70 3.45 15.57 -14.26
N CYS A 71 2.70 14.66 -14.86
CA CYS A 71 1.88 14.90 -16.05
C CYS A 71 0.71 13.92 -16.16
N ASP A 72 -0.12 14.13 -17.18
CA ASP A 72 -1.33 13.36 -17.49
C ASP A 72 -1.09 11.87 -17.79
N LYS A 73 0.15 11.47 -18.09
CA LYS A 73 0.53 10.05 -18.28
C LYS A 73 0.32 9.22 -17.02
N ARG A 74 0.35 9.85 -15.84
CA ARG A 74 0.04 9.25 -14.53
C ARG A 74 0.83 7.97 -14.23
N CYS A 75 2.14 7.99 -14.48
CA CYS A 75 2.99 6.81 -14.36
C CYS A 75 2.95 6.19 -12.95
N ALA A 76 2.96 7.01 -11.90
CA ALA A 76 2.93 6.56 -10.52
C ALA A 76 1.56 5.94 -10.19
N ALA A 77 0.47 6.66 -10.45
CA ALA A 77 -0.88 6.14 -10.18
C ALA A 77 -1.17 4.85 -10.95
N ARG A 78 -0.82 4.78 -12.24
CA ARG A 78 -1.04 3.61 -13.08
C ARG A 78 -0.21 2.41 -12.65
N ALA A 79 1.05 2.63 -12.25
CA ALA A 79 1.89 1.56 -11.73
C ALA A 79 1.27 0.99 -10.44
N THR A 80 0.90 1.86 -9.50
CA THR A 80 0.26 1.44 -8.25
C THR A 80 -1.01 0.66 -8.51
N GLU A 81 -1.90 1.16 -9.40
CA GLU A 81 -3.12 0.46 -9.77
C GLU A 81 -2.86 -0.93 -10.37
N MET A 82 -1.93 -1.00 -11.33
CA MET A 82 -1.57 -2.23 -12.02
C MET A 82 -1.01 -3.30 -11.08
N TYR A 83 -0.13 -2.92 -10.15
CA TYR A 83 0.63 -3.89 -9.35
C TYR A 83 0.13 -4.02 -7.91
N SER A 84 -0.73 -3.13 -7.42
CA SER A 84 -1.08 -3.09 -6.00
C SER A 84 -2.51 -2.64 -5.69
N GLY A 85 -3.30 -2.25 -6.70
CA GLY A 85 -4.65 -1.74 -6.53
C GLY A 85 -4.70 -0.22 -6.58
N LYS A 86 -5.91 0.33 -6.65
CA LYS A 86 -6.12 1.75 -6.97
C LYS A 86 -5.54 2.65 -5.87
N PRO A 87 -4.75 3.70 -6.20
CA PRO A 87 -4.30 4.68 -5.20
C PRO A 87 -5.45 5.27 -4.39
N ALA A 88 -5.19 5.60 -3.13
CA ALA A 88 -6.16 6.25 -2.25
C ALA A 88 -6.50 7.67 -2.73
N ALA A 89 -5.48 8.37 -3.23
CA ALA A 89 -5.61 9.65 -3.88
C ALA A 89 -4.43 9.86 -4.84
N GLY A 90 -4.50 10.92 -5.64
CA GLY A 90 -3.34 11.36 -6.38
C GLY A 90 -3.48 12.77 -6.89
N ILE A 91 -2.34 13.39 -7.22
CA ILE A 91 -2.27 14.71 -7.82
C ILE A 91 -1.49 14.65 -9.13
N VAL A 92 -1.84 15.54 -10.05
CA VAL A 92 -1.08 15.80 -11.27
C VAL A 92 -0.51 17.22 -11.18
N VAL A 93 0.81 17.35 -11.19
CA VAL A 93 1.49 18.62 -10.93
C VAL A 93 1.19 19.67 -11.99
N THR A 94 1.04 19.30 -13.27
CA THR A 94 0.62 20.24 -14.32
C THR A 94 -0.74 20.85 -14.04
N ASP A 95 -1.69 20.04 -13.56
CA ASP A 95 -3.05 20.48 -13.26
C ASP A 95 -3.01 21.42 -12.05
N LEU A 96 -2.25 21.06 -11.00
CA LEU A 96 -2.05 21.91 -9.82
C LEU A 96 -1.42 23.27 -10.16
N ILE A 97 -0.40 23.29 -11.03
CA ILE A 97 0.26 24.53 -11.48
C ILE A 97 -0.74 25.44 -12.19
N ALA A 98 -1.59 24.87 -13.07
CA ALA A 98 -2.60 25.61 -13.80
C ALA A 98 -3.68 26.15 -12.86
N GLU A 99 -4.22 25.30 -11.97
CA GLU A 99 -5.25 25.67 -10.98
C GLU A 99 -4.78 26.79 -10.04
N ARG A 100 -3.50 26.77 -9.64
CA ARG A 100 -2.91 27.75 -8.73
C ARG A 100 -2.28 28.96 -9.43
N GLY A 101 -2.25 28.98 -10.76
CA GLY A 101 -1.67 30.07 -11.53
C GLY A 101 -0.19 30.34 -11.24
N LEU A 102 0.62 29.29 -11.02
CA LEU A 102 2.01 29.44 -10.51
C LEU A 102 3.02 29.93 -11.57
N GLY A 103 2.57 30.04 -12.82
CA GLY A 103 3.38 30.47 -13.96
C GLY A 103 4.21 29.32 -14.55
N LYS A 104 5.19 29.68 -15.39
CA LYS A 104 6.02 28.72 -16.11
C LYS A 104 7.08 28.13 -15.19
N VAL A 105 6.99 26.81 -14.95
CA VAL A 105 8.01 26.06 -14.22
C VAL A 105 9.14 25.65 -15.17
N GLU A 106 10.38 25.78 -14.72
CA GLU A 106 11.56 25.45 -15.52
C GLU A 106 12.65 24.82 -14.64
N GLY A 107 13.51 24.04 -15.29
CA GLY A 107 14.70 23.47 -14.67
C GLY A 107 14.50 22.03 -14.18
N ARG A 108 15.29 21.10 -14.75
CA ARG A 108 15.23 19.68 -14.38
C ARG A 108 15.97 19.39 -13.07
N ARG A 109 17.20 19.91 -12.91
CA ARG A 109 18.01 19.68 -11.69
C ARG A 109 17.88 20.79 -10.66
N ARG A 110 17.65 22.02 -11.13
CA ARG A 110 17.48 23.22 -10.31
C ARG A 110 16.26 23.96 -10.83
N LEU A 111 15.21 23.94 -10.03
CA LEU A 111 13.96 24.62 -10.36
C LEU A 111 14.15 26.14 -10.27
N ASN A 112 13.42 26.86 -11.12
CA ASN A 112 13.21 28.30 -10.94
C ASN A 112 12.24 28.57 -9.77
N ASP A 113 12.04 29.84 -9.41
CA ASP A 113 11.17 30.24 -8.30
C ASP A 113 9.72 29.74 -8.47
N ALA A 114 9.20 29.74 -9.69
CA ALA A 114 7.89 29.17 -9.98
C ALA A 114 7.83 27.67 -9.65
N GLY A 115 8.87 26.92 -10.02
CA GLY A 115 9.00 25.50 -9.69
C GLY A 115 9.13 25.25 -8.18
N LEU A 116 9.87 26.09 -7.45
CA LEU A 116 9.96 26.00 -5.99
C LEU A 116 8.61 26.27 -5.32
N ARG A 117 7.85 27.28 -5.78
CA ARG A 117 6.48 27.49 -5.29
C ARG A 117 5.55 26.31 -5.61
N ALA A 118 5.74 25.66 -6.76
CA ALA A 118 5.00 24.46 -7.11
C ALA A 118 5.35 23.25 -6.22
N VAL A 119 6.61 23.13 -5.77
CA VAL A 119 7.01 22.14 -4.76
C VAL A 119 6.25 22.36 -3.46
N GLU A 120 6.21 23.59 -2.95
CA GLU A 120 5.48 23.91 -1.72
C GLU A 120 3.99 23.57 -1.86
N ALA A 121 3.34 24.04 -2.93
CA ALA A 121 1.93 23.78 -3.18
C ALA A 121 1.61 22.28 -3.32
N ALA A 122 2.48 21.51 -4.00
CA ALA A 122 2.31 20.07 -4.15
C ALA A 122 2.51 19.32 -2.82
N ALA A 123 3.51 19.71 -2.03
CA ALA A 123 3.78 19.11 -0.73
C ALA A 123 2.63 19.36 0.26
N ASP A 124 2.11 20.59 0.31
CA ASP A 124 0.97 20.94 1.16
C ASP A 124 -0.26 20.12 0.76
N ARG A 125 -0.56 20.04 -0.54
CA ARG A 125 -1.71 19.25 -1.02
C ARG A 125 -1.57 17.76 -0.69
N VAL A 126 -0.37 17.20 -0.80
CA VAL A 126 -0.11 15.81 -0.43
C VAL A 126 -0.24 15.61 1.07
N ALA A 127 0.23 16.55 1.89
CA ALA A 127 0.08 16.48 3.35
C ALA A 127 -1.40 16.49 3.79
N GLU A 128 -2.24 17.30 3.15
CA GLU A 128 -3.70 17.28 3.35
C GLU A 128 -4.28 15.89 3.02
N LEU A 129 -3.93 15.33 1.86
CA LEU A 129 -4.38 13.99 1.45
C LEU A 129 -3.90 12.88 2.40
N VAL A 130 -2.71 13.04 2.99
CA VAL A 130 -2.19 12.12 4.03
C VAL A 130 -3.07 12.20 5.27
N ASP A 131 -3.40 13.40 5.73
CA ASP A 131 -4.23 13.58 6.92
C ASP A 131 -5.65 13.06 6.69
N GLU A 132 -6.25 13.34 5.53
CA GLU A 132 -7.53 12.77 5.10
C GLU A 132 -7.48 11.24 5.12
N SER A 133 -6.36 10.64 4.70
CA SER A 133 -6.19 9.18 4.67
C SER A 133 -6.01 8.54 6.04
N LEU A 134 -5.68 9.34 7.06
CA LEU A 134 -5.45 8.91 8.43
C LEU A 134 -6.62 9.22 9.36
N ASP A 135 -7.56 10.09 8.96
CA ASP A 135 -8.74 10.41 9.76
C ASP A 135 -9.52 9.11 10.06
N GLU A 136 -9.66 8.79 11.34
CA GLU A 136 -10.34 7.59 11.82
C GLU A 136 -11.83 7.61 11.49
N ARG A 137 -12.40 8.80 11.23
CA ARG A 137 -13.78 8.99 10.77
C ARG A 137 -13.97 8.63 9.30
N ALA A 138 -12.90 8.55 8.50
CA ALA A 138 -13.00 8.21 7.09
C ALA A 138 -13.44 6.75 6.87
N GLY A 139 -13.29 5.87 7.86
CA GLY A 139 -13.60 4.44 7.74
C GLY A 139 -12.43 3.61 7.21
N ARG A 140 -12.70 2.41 6.67
CA ARG A 140 -11.67 1.51 6.14
C ARG A 140 -11.43 1.81 4.66
N TRP A 141 -10.17 2.09 4.29
CA TRP A 141 -9.78 2.20 2.89
C TRP A 141 -9.95 0.87 2.12
N SER A 142 -10.67 0.94 1.00
CA SER A 142 -10.91 -0.15 0.06
C SER A 142 -9.93 -0.09 -1.12
N ARG A 143 -9.21 -1.19 -1.34
CA ARG A 143 -8.17 -1.32 -2.37
C ARG A 143 -8.72 -1.46 -3.79
N SER A 144 -9.94 -1.99 -3.93
CA SER A 144 -10.57 -2.19 -5.24
C SER A 144 -11.20 -0.91 -5.76
N THR A 145 -11.76 -0.09 -4.87
CA THR A 145 -12.47 1.15 -5.26
C THR A 145 -11.63 2.41 -5.06
N GLY A 146 -10.57 2.33 -4.24
CA GLY A 146 -9.75 3.47 -3.83
C GLY A 146 -10.47 4.41 -2.85
N THR A 147 -11.64 4.00 -2.33
CA THR A 147 -12.48 4.82 -1.45
C THR A 147 -12.45 4.31 -0.02
N PHE A 148 -12.75 5.17 0.95
CA PHE A 148 -12.98 4.72 2.31
C PHE A 148 -14.44 4.30 2.49
N VAL A 149 -14.67 3.24 3.27
CA VAL A 149 -15.97 2.62 3.51
C VAL A 149 -16.27 2.67 5.02
N GLU A 150 -17.47 3.10 5.41
CA GLU A 150 -17.93 3.08 6.81
C GLU A 150 -17.88 1.65 7.37
N GLU A 151 -17.42 1.49 8.62
CA GLU A 151 -17.22 0.18 9.23
C GLU A 151 -18.33 -0.16 10.24
N ALA A 152 -18.91 -1.37 10.13
CA ALA A 152 -19.63 -2.01 11.22
C ALA A 152 -18.66 -2.41 12.36
N PRO A 153 -19.09 -2.51 13.62
CA PRO A 153 -18.18 -2.55 14.77
C PRO A 153 -17.26 -3.78 14.75
N ARG A 154 -15.98 -3.57 15.07
CA ARG A 154 -14.97 -4.65 15.17
C ARG A 154 -14.97 -5.26 16.57
N PRO A 155 -14.76 -6.59 16.70
CA PRO A 155 -14.49 -7.21 17.98
C PRO A 155 -13.07 -6.86 18.46
N GLU A 156 -12.99 -6.54 19.75
CA GLU A 156 -11.80 -6.18 20.48
C GLU A 156 -10.98 -7.43 20.80
N THR A 157 -10.04 -7.80 19.95
CA THR A 157 -8.82 -8.57 20.31
C THR A 157 -7.99 -8.77 19.04
N ARG A 158 -6.78 -8.22 19.01
CA ARG A 158 -5.77 -8.59 18.00
C ARG A 158 -4.47 -8.93 18.71
N GLU A 159 -4.05 -10.19 18.56
CA GLU A 159 -2.76 -10.73 18.96
C GLU A 159 -1.59 -10.07 18.21
N PRO A 160 -0.36 -10.11 18.76
CA PRO A 160 0.71 -9.18 18.41
C PRO A 160 1.27 -9.37 16.99
N VAL A 161 1.64 -8.26 16.39
CA VAL A 161 2.15 -8.12 15.03
C VAL A 161 3.69 -8.17 15.06
N GLU A 162 4.29 -9.29 14.66
CA GLU A 162 5.74 -9.46 14.54
C GLU A 162 6.13 -9.82 13.09
N ALA A 163 6.04 -8.84 12.20
CA ALA A 163 6.81 -8.82 10.95
C ALA A 163 6.95 -7.36 10.50
N ALA A 164 8.12 -6.79 10.79
CA ALA A 164 8.44 -5.41 10.45
C ALA A 164 8.80 -5.31 8.96
N CYS A 165 7.98 -4.58 8.19
CA CYS A 165 8.50 -3.87 7.02
C CYS A 165 9.61 -2.90 7.48
N SER A 166 10.55 -2.53 6.62
CA SER A 166 11.64 -1.57 6.93
C SER A 166 11.14 -0.26 7.58
N CYS A 167 9.85 0.07 7.43
CA CYS A 167 9.19 1.24 8.00
C CYS A 167 8.39 1.00 9.31
N GLY A 168 8.35 -0.22 9.86
CA GLY A 168 7.68 -0.54 11.12
C GLY A 168 6.14 -0.61 11.09
N ALA A 169 5.50 -0.55 9.91
CA ALA A 169 4.03 -0.47 9.80
C ALA A 169 3.27 -1.78 10.13
N GLY A 170 3.98 -2.89 10.31
CA GLY A 170 3.43 -4.19 10.77
C GLY A 170 2.44 -4.85 9.80
N ILE A 171 2.90 -5.81 8.99
CA ILE A 171 2.01 -6.63 8.15
C ILE A 171 1.27 -7.63 9.05
N PRO A 172 -0.05 -7.90 8.86
CA PRO A 172 -0.77 -8.87 9.68
C PRO A 172 -0.08 -10.24 9.65
N VAL A 173 0.20 -10.80 10.82
CA VAL A 173 0.80 -12.14 10.97
C VAL A 173 -0.26 -13.11 11.46
N SER A 174 -0.32 -14.30 10.87
CA SER A 174 -1.15 -15.41 11.32
C SER A 174 -0.26 -16.59 11.67
N LYS A 175 -0.53 -17.23 12.82
CA LYS A 175 0.18 -18.43 13.25
C LYS A 175 -0.60 -19.66 12.82
N LEU A 176 0.04 -20.54 12.04
CA LEU A 176 -0.54 -21.79 11.55
C LEU A 176 0.22 -22.98 12.13
N ALA A 177 -0.51 -24.03 12.49
CA ALA A 177 0.09 -25.32 12.78
C ALA A 177 0.26 -26.12 11.46
N ILE A 178 1.50 -26.44 11.14
CA ILE A 178 1.91 -27.20 9.95
C ILE A 178 2.90 -28.27 10.42
N ASP A 179 2.57 -29.54 10.24
CA ASP A 179 3.36 -30.70 10.71
C ASP A 179 3.81 -30.63 12.18
N GLY A 180 2.92 -30.13 13.05
CA GLY A 180 3.20 -29.97 14.48
C GLY A 180 4.11 -28.79 14.83
N GLN A 181 4.57 -28.02 13.83
CA GLN A 181 5.29 -26.77 14.02
C GLN A 181 4.34 -25.58 13.89
N THR A 182 4.53 -24.58 14.76
CA THR A 182 3.81 -23.30 14.63
C THR A 182 4.61 -22.37 13.72
N VAL A 183 4.05 -22.04 12.56
CA VAL A 183 4.65 -21.18 11.55
C VAL A 183 3.93 -19.84 11.53
N ALA A 184 4.70 -18.75 11.57
CA ALA A 184 4.18 -17.39 11.43
C ALA A 184 4.18 -16.99 9.94
N LEU A 185 2.99 -16.77 9.38
CA LEU A 185 2.79 -16.35 7.99
C LEU A 185 2.28 -14.91 7.95
N ILE A 186 2.95 -14.09 7.16
CA ILE A 186 2.54 -12.69 6.97
C ILE A 186 1.50 -12.58 5.85
N ALA A 187 0.64 -11.57 5.95
CA ALA A 187 -0.42 -11.21 5.00
C ALA A 187 -1.57 -12.22 4.83
N LEU A 188 -1.57 -13.34 5.54
CA LEU A 188 -2.50 -14.46 5.29
C LEU A 188 -4.00 -14.09 5.32
N PRO A 189 -4.53 -13.32 6.31
CA PRO A 189 -5.95 -12.97 6.32
C PRO A 189 -6.38 -12.18 5.08
N ARG A 190 -5.45 -11.42 4.49
CA ARG A 190 -5.71 -10.60 3.31
C ARG A 190 -5.57 -11.38 2.02
N ILE A 191 -4.66 -12.36 1.97
CA ILE A 191 -4.58 -13.33 0.87
C ILE A 191 -5.92 -14.09 0.77
N PHE A 192 -6.50 -14.47 1.91
CA PHE A 192 -7.82 -15.10 1.93
C PHE A 192 -8.95 -14.18 1.45
N GLU A 193 -8.98 -12.92 1.90
CA GLU A 193 -9.93 -11.92 1.36
C GLU A 193 -9.82 -11.79 -0.17
N GLN A 194 -8.58 -11.73 -0.71
CA GLN A 194 -8.32 -11.63 -2.14
C GLN A 194 -8.89 -12.84 -2.90
N PHE A 195 -8.57 -14.06 -2.47
CA PHE A 195 -9.02 -15.28 -3.13
C PHE A 195 -10.55 -15.38 -3.17
N ARG A 196 -11.20 -15.01 -2.07
CA ARG A 196 -12.67 -15.04 -1.98
C ARG A 196 -13.31 -14.01 -2.90
N ASN A 197 -12.77 -12.79 -2.94
CA ASN A 197 -13.29 -11.73 -3.82
C ASN A 197 -13.08 -12.07 -5.31
N SER A 198 -12.11 -12.91 -5.64
CA SER A 198 -11.92 -13.48 -6.98
C SER A 198 -12.79 -14.72 -7.26
N GLY A 199 -13.70 -15.09 -6.35
CA GLY A 199 -14.62 -16.23 -6.52
C GLY A 199 -13.98 -17.60 -6.33
N LYS A 200 -12.74 -17.69 -5.83
CA LYS A 200 -12.04 -18.96 -5.63
C LYS A 200 -12.59 -19.69 -4.41
N THR A 201 -13.04 -20.93 -4.62
CA THR A 201 -13.51 -21.80 -3.53
C THR A 201 -12.33 -22.56 -2.91
N PRO A 202 -12.44 -23.01 -1.65
CA PRO A 202 -11.39 -23.81 -1.00
C PRO A 202 -11.39 -25.27 -1.52
N ALA A 203 -11.25 -25.44 -2.83
CA ALA A 203 -11.24 -26.72 -3.53
C ALA A 203 -10.34 -26.65 -4.78
N GLY A 204 -10.01 -27.81 -5.35
CA GLY A 204 -9.21 -27.92 -6.57
C GLY A 204 -7.83 -27.28 -6.43
N ASP A 205 -7.44 -26.51 -7.43
CA ASP A 205 -6.10 -25.89 -7.53
C ASP A 205 -5.85 -24.74 -6.55
N THR A 206 -6.86 -24.30 -5.80
CA THR A 206 -6.77 -23.18 -4.86
C THR A 206 -5.66 -23.36 -3.83
N ALA A 207 -5.39 -24.59 -3.38
CA ALA A 207 -4.32 -24.86 -2.40
C ALA A 207 -2.94 -24.49 -2.93
N ARG A 208 -2.64 -24.89 -4.17
CA ARG A 208 -1.40 -24.59 -4.86
C ARG A 208 -1.26 -23.09 -5.12
N GLU A 209 -2.32 -22.46 -5.60
CA GLU A 209 -2.33 -21.02 -5.86
C GLU A 209 -2.18 -20.18 -4.58
N LEU A 210 -2.81 -20.61 -3.48
CA LEU A 210 -2.63 -19.99 -2.16
C LEU A 210 -1.18 -20.10 -1.72
N LEU A 211 -0.58 -21.30 -1.82
CA LEU A 211 0.83 -21.50 -1.46
C LEU A 211 1.75 -20.60 -2.27
N GLU A 212 1.59 -20.53 -3.59
CA GLU A 212 2.39 -19.65 -4.44
C GLU A 212 2.23 -18.18 -4.04
N THR A 213 1.00 -17.75 -3.74
CA THR A 213 0.74 -16.38 -3.27
C THR A 213 1.35 -16.12 -1.88
N VAL A 214 1.34 -17.11 -0.99
CA VAL A 214 1.93 -17.00 0.36
C VAL A 214 3.45 -16.93 0.29
N LYS A 215 4.10 -17.71 -0.59
CA LYS A 215 5.55 -17.68 -0.81
C LYS A 215 6.06 -16.31 -1.26
N VAL A 216 5.26 -15.54 -2.00
CA VAL A 216 5.60 -14.15 -2.38
C VAL A 216 5.94 -13.30 -1.16
N TYR A 217 5.20 -13.47 -0.07
CA TYR A 217 5.39 -12.70 1.16
C TYR A 217 6.24 -13.44 2.20
N ASN A 218 6.40 -14.75 2.06
CA ASN A 218 7.11 -15.61 3.00
C ASN A 218 8.13 -16.46 2.20
N PRO A 219 9.23 -15.89 1.67
CA PRO A 219 10.11 -16.64 0.76
C PRO A 219 10.95 -17.73 1.46
N ALA A 220 11.05 -17.69 2.78
CA ALA A 220 11.83 -18.63 3.59
C ALA A 220 10.97 -19.70 4.28
N LEU A 221 9.91 -20.20 3.63
CA LEU A 221 9.16 -21.34 4.17
C LEU A 221 10.05 -22.58 4.16
N ALA A 222 10.31 -23.12 5.34
CA ALA A 222 10.96 -24.42 5.50
C ALA A 222 9.89 -25.49 5.72
N GLY A 223 10.05 -26.65 5.07
CA GLY A 223 9.17 -27.81 5.24
C GLY A 223 8.56 -28.32 3.93
N ASP A 224 7.58 -29.20 4.07
CA ASP A 224 6.88 -29.83 2.95
C ASP A 224 5.80 -28.91 2.36
N GLU A 225 5.95 -28.57 1.08
CA GLU A 225 5.01 -27.72 0.36
C GLU A 225 3.58 -28.29 0.35
N GLU A 226 3.43 -29.62 0.34
CA GLU A 226 2.10 -30.25 0.36
C GLU A 226 1.42 -30.04 1.72
N ALA A 227 2.17 -30.14 2.82
CA ALA A 227 1.68 -29.84 4.16
C ALA A 227 1.26 -28.36 4.29
N TYR A 228 2.04 -27.43 3.73
CA TYR A 228 1.66 -26.01 3.68
C TYR A 228 0.39 -25.80 2.87
N ALA A 229 0.29 -26.38 1.66
CA ALA A 229 -0.88 -26.23 0.79
C ALA A 229 -2.15 -26.73 1.48
N MET A 230 -2.10 -27.89 2.15
CA MET A 230 -3.23 -28.44 2.90
C MET A 230 -3.62 -27.56 4.08
N ALA A 231 -2.64 -27.08 4.87
CA ALA A 231 -2.91 -26.22 6.01
C ALA A 231 -3.53 -24.89 5.56
N LEU A 232 -2.99 -24.27 4.51
CA LEU A 232 -3.53 -23.03 3.93
C LEU A 232 -4.95 -23.21 3.41
N LEU A 233 -5.24 -24.33 2.74
CA LEU A 233 -6.58 -24.63 2.24
C LEU A 233 -7.60 -24.78 3.38
N ARG A 234 -7.22 -25.48 4.45
CA ARG A 234 -8.05 -25.67 5.65
C ARG A 234 -8.37 -24.33 6.32
N GLU A 235 -7.36 -23.49 6.54
CA GLU A 235 -7.57 -22.16 7.14
C GLU A 235 -8.40 -21.25 6.22
N TYR A 236 -8.21 -21.34 4.90
CA TYR A 236 -9.01 -20.59 3.94
C TYR A 236 -10.47 -21.03 3.95
N ALA A 237 -10.75 -22.33 4.07
CA ALA A 237 -12.11 -22.84 4.23
C ALA A 237 -12.77 -22.29 5.51
N ALA A 238 -12.06 -22.31 6.64
CA ALA A 238 -12.56 -21.75 7.90
C ALA A 238 -12.84 -20.24 7.80
N PHE A 239 -11.97 -19.49 7.10
CA PHE A 239 -12.18 -18.09 6.81
C PHE A 239 -13.45 -17.84 5.96
N CYS A 240 -13.70 -18.69 4.96
CA CYS A 240 -14.88 -18.56 4.11
C CYS A 240 -16.18 -18.80 4.91
N GLU A 241 -16.21 -19.80 5.78
CA GLU A 241 -17.38 -20.11 6.61
C GLU A 241 -17.68 -19.02 7.64
N THR A 242 -16.66 -18.52 8.34
CA THR A 242 -16.82 -17.41 9.31
C THR A 242 -17.35 -16.13 8.68
N GLN A 243 -17.06 -15.89 7.40
CA GLN A 243 -17.54 -14.72 6.69
C GLN A 243 -18.94 -14.90 6.12
N LYS A 244 -19.37 -16.13 5.77
CA LYS A 244 -20.77 -16.41 5.42
C LYS A 244 -21.70 -16.21 6.61
N ALA A 245 -21.24 -16.55 7.82
CA ALA A 245 -22.01 -16.36 9.05
C ALA A 245 -22.20 -14.89 9.49
N LYS A 246 -21.51 -13.95 8.84
CA LYS A 246 -21.56 -12.50 9.12
C LYS A 246 -22.31 -11.70 8.04
N ALA A 247 -22.72 -12.35 6.96
CA ALA A 247 -23.51 -11.76 5.87
C ALA A 247 -25.00 -12.06 6.10
#